data_AF-A0A6V6YVK4-F1
#
_entry.id   AF-A0A6V6YVK4-F1
#
_cell.length_a   1.000
_cell.length_b   1.000
_cell.length_c   1.000
_cell.angle_alpha   90.00
_cell.angle_beta   90.00
_cell.angle_gamma   90.00
#
_symmetry.space_group_name_H-M   'P 1'
#
loop_
_entity.id
_entity.type
_entity.pdbx_description
1 polymer ?
#
loop_
_entity_poly.entity_id
_entity_poly.type
_entity_poly.pdbx_seq_one_letter_code
_entity_poly.pdbx_strand_id
1 'polypeptide(L)'
;MKKILILVIMVLALFGCSNDDSSELRIRLSNASKFNFQNITVNTSTGNVSFENVSSGQNTTYKIFAKAYSYAFVELEIDGKTYTLQPIDYVGETLLKKGNYTYEITANDSQERYGKLGLKLIKD
;
A
#
# COMPACT_ATOMS: atom_id res chain seq x y z
N MET A 1 25.90 -30.35 33.56
CA MET A 1 24.93 -29.46 34.23
C MET A 1 25.33 -28.01 34.00
N LYS A 2 24.33 -27.16 33.71
CA LYS A 2 24.37 -25.68 33.69
C LYS A 2 25.38 -25.02 32.75
N LYS A 3 24.94 -24.79 31.51
CA LYS A 3 25.16 -23.54 30.74
C LYS A 3 24.23 -23.42 29.52
N ILE A 4 23.11 -24.17 29.52
CA ILE A 4 21.97 -23.96 28.61
C ILE A 4 21.03 -22.98 29.33
N LEU A 5 21.31 -21.69 29.29
CA LEU A 5 20.34 -20.68 29.76
C LEU A 5 20.61 -19.29 29.19
N ILE A 6 20.88 -19.17 27.90
CA ILE A 6 20.84 -17.87 27.20
C ILE A 6 20.20 -18.08 25.82
N LEU A 7 18.96 -18.61 25.78
CA LEU A 7 18.18 -18.72 24.55
C LEU A 7 16.67 -18.58 24.80
N VAL A 8 16.27 -17.71 25.73
CA VAL A 8 14.84 -17.54 26.11
C VAL A 8 14.43 -16.07 26.26
N ILE A 9 15.00 -15.15 25.47
CA ILE A 9 14.62 -13.71 25.54
C ILE A 9 14.28 -13.10 24.16
N MET A 10 14.30 -13.85 23.06
CA MET A 10 14.09 -13.29 21.71
C MET A 10 12.83 -13.77 20.97
N VAL A 11 11.76 -14.13 21.70
CA VAL A 11 10.52 -14.67 21.08
C VAL A 11 9.23 -13.98 21.57
N LEU A 12 9.31 -12.75 22.09
CA LEU A 12 8.14 -12.05 22.65
C LEU A 12 7.66 -10.81 21.89
N ALA A 13 8.08 -10.59 20.64
CA ALA A 13 7.73 -9.35 19.91
C ALA A 13 6.96 -9.55 18.61
N LEU A 14 6.28 -10.68 18.39
CA LEU A 14 5.57 -10.93 17.13
C LEU A 14 4.12 -11.38 17.30
N PHE A 15 3.32 -10.67 18.10
CA PHE A 15 1.85 -10.75 17.98
C PHE A 15 1.23 -9.38 18.26
N GLY A 16 1.47 -8.42 17.36
CA GLY A 16 0.64 -7.24 17.23
C GLY A 16 -0.63 -7.57 16.43
N CYS A 17 -1.52 -8.38 16.99
CA CYS A 17 -2.88 -8.50 16.48
C CYS A 17 -3.66 -7.27 16.93
N SER A 18 -3.74 -6.22 16.11
CA SER A 18 -4.73 -5.17 16.30
C SER A 18 -6.04 -5.64 15.67
N ASN A 19 -6.97 -6.09 16.51
CA ASN A 19 -8.38 -6.22 16.14
C ASN A 19 -8.95 -4.80 15.99
N ASP A 20 -8.76 -4.21 14.81
CA ASP A 20 -9.20 -2.85 14.52
C ASP A 20 -10.41 -2.91 13.58
N ASP A 21 -11.61 -2.99 14.17
CA ASP A 21 -12.79 -2.41 13.53
C ASP A 21 -12.57 -0.89 13.49
N SER A 22 -11.78 -0.45 12.51
CA SER A 22 -11.43 0.95 12.32
C SER A 22 -12.72 1.75 12.13
N SER A 23 -12.92 2.77 12.97
CA SER A 23 -14.01 3.74 12.81
C SER A 23 -13.82 4.65 11.59
N GLU A 24 -12.66 4.55 10.94
CA GLU A 24 -12.23 5.33 9.77
C GLU A 24 -11.86 4.40 8.60
N LEU A 25 -11.95 4.93 7.38
CA LEU A 25 -11.39 4.27 6.21
C LEU A 25 -9.90 4.62 6.13
N ARG A 26 -9.04 3.63 6.34
CA ARG A 26 -7.58 3.78 6.38
C ARG A 26 -6.95 2.96 5.25
N ILE A 27 -6.08 3.60 4.47
CA ILE A 27 -5.37 2.98 3.35
C ILE A 27 -3.88 3.18 3.52
N ARG A 28 -3.11 2.10 3.42
CA ARG A 28 -1.66 2.13 3.21
C ARG A 28 -1.32 1.56 1.84
N LEU A 29 -0.08 1.78 1.40
CA LEU A 29 0.46 1.19 0.19
C LEU A 29 1.41 0.06 0.54
N SER A 30 1.40 -1.01 -0.25
CA SER A 30 2.42 -2.05 -0.23
C SER A 30 3.15 -2.09 -1.57
N ASN A 31 4.47 -2.12 -1.53
CA ASN A 31 5.30 -2.31 -2.72
C ASN A 31 5.58 -3.79 -2.94
N ALA A 32 4.72 -4.44 -3.73
CA ALA A 32 4.88 -5.82 -4.14
C ALA A 32 5.69 -5.94 -5.45
N SER A 33 6.77 -5.18 -5.56
CA SER A 33 7.67 -5.21 -6.71
C SER A 33 9.14 -5.25 -6.28
N LYS A 34 10.04 -5.49 -7.23
CA LYS A 34 11.50 -5.41 -7.04
C LYS A 34 12.07 -3.98 -7.09
N PHE A 35 11.24 -2.99 -7.41
CA PHE A 35 11.65 -1.60 -7.60
C PHE A 35 11.40 -0.78 -6.35
N ASN A 36 12.13 0.31 -6.17
CA ASN A 36 11.82 1.32 -5.16
C ASN A 36 10.85 2.35 -5.74
N PHE A 37 9.84 2.72 -4.97
CA PHE A 37 8.87 3.75 -5.36
C PHE A 37 9.18 5.06 -4.67
N GLN A 38 9.17 6.14 -5.44
CA GLN A 38 9.41 7.50 -4.96
C GLN A 38 8.29 8.45 -5.45
N ASN A 39 8.17 9.62 -4.81
CA ASN A 39 7.25 10.69 -5.24
C ASN A 39 5.81 10.19 -5.47
N ILE A 40 5.31 9.37 -4.56
CA ILE A 40 4.07 8.61 -4.74
C ILE A 40 2.87 9.50 -4.46
N THR A 41 1.92 9.53 -5.38
CA THR A 41 0.64 10.23 -5.28
C THR A 41 -0.50 9.27 -5.57
N VAL A 42 -1.50 9.24 -4.70
CA VAL A 42 -2.73 8.43 -4.87
C VAL A 42 -3.94 9.35 -4.86
N ASN A 43 -4.92 9.05 -5.71
CA ASN A 43 -6.20 9.75 -5.72
C ASN A 43 -7.36 8.76 -5.77
N THR A 44 -8.15 8.76 -4.70
CA THR A 44 -9.30 7.86 -4.49
C THR A 44 -10.63 8.50 -4.89
N SER A 45 -10.61 9.50 -5.78
CA SER A 45 -11.71 10.40 -6.15
C SER A 45 -11.99 11.54 -5.14
N THR A 46 -11.14 11.73 -4.14
CA THR A 46 -11.24 12.83 -3.16
C THR A 46 -10.12 13.87 -3.29
N GLY A 47 -9.23 13.73 -4.28
CA GLY A 47 -8.04 14.56 -4.45
C GLY A 47 -6.74 13.78 -4.27
N ASN A 48 -5.62 14.46 -4.55
CA ASN A 48 -4.29 13.85 -4.51
C ASN A 48 -3.77 13.78 -3.07
N VAL A 49 -3.29 12.61 -2.68
CA VAL A 49 -2.65 12.35 -1.39
C VAL A 49 -1.26 11.79 -1.65
N SER A 50 -0.23 12.52 -1.21
CA SER A 50 1.16 12.05 -1.30
C SER A 50 1.44 10.99 -0.25
N PHE A 51 2.25 9.99 -0.58
CA PHE A 51 2.79 9.00 0.34
C PHE A 51 4.31 9.11 0.44
N GLU A 52 4.86 8.60 1.54
CA GLU A 52 6.30 8.43 1.70
C GLU A 52 6.85 7.45 0.66
N ASN A 53 8.15 7.60 0.34
CA ASN A 53 8.85 6.65 -0.52
C ASN A 53 8.82 5.25 0.12
N VAL A 54 8.65 4.22 -0.70
CA VAL A 54 8.55 2.84 -0.21
C VAL A 54 9.53 1.94 -0.96
N SER A 55 10.42 1.31 -0.19
CA SER A 55 11.38 0.35 -0.74
C SER A 55 10.67 -0.94 -1.16
N SER A 56 11.33 -1.71 -2.03
CA SER A 56 10.85 -3.03 -2.45
C SER A 56 10.42 -3.90 -1.24
N GLY A 57 9.23 -4.48 -1.32
CA GLY A 57 8.66 -5.36 -0.29
C GLY A 57 8.22 -4.67 1.00
N GLN A 58 8.24 -3.34 1.07
CA GLN A 58 7.85 -2.58 2.26
C GLN A 58 6.44 -1.97 2.12
N ASN A 59 5.91 -1.54 3.26
CA ASN A 59 4.62 -0.86 3.35
C ASN A 59 4.80 0.57 3.86
N THR A 60 3.89 1.45 3.45
CA THR A 60 3.75 2.78 4.06
C THR A 60 2.98 2.70 5.37
N THR A 61 2.96 3.80 6.10
CA THR A 61 1.96 4.08 7.13
C THR A 61 0.56 4.22 6.52
N TYR A 62 -0.47 3.99 7.34
CA TYR A 62 -1.86 4.22 6.93
C TYR A 62 -2.18 5.72 6.87
N LYS A 63 -3.01 6.09 5.91
CA LYS A 63 -3.63 7.42 5.81
C LYS A 63 -5.15 7.29 5.80
N ILE A 64 -5.83 8.30 6.31
CA ILE A 64 -7.29 8.32 6.42
C ILE A 64 -7.87 8.92 5.13
N PHE A 65 -8.92 8.28 4.61
CA PHE A 65 -9.65 8.74 3.43
C PHE A 65 -11.14 8.88 3.75
N ALA A 66 -11.79 9.88 3.15
CA ALA A 66 -13.24 10.01 3.27
C ALA A 66 -13.98 8.96 2.42
N LYS A 67 -13.42 8.63 1.26
CA LYS A 67 -13.97 7.67 0.28
C LYS A 67 -12.83 7.02 -0.50
N ALA A 68 -13.02 5.75 -0.86
CA ALA A 68 -12.15 5.03 -1.78
C ALA A 68 -12.86 3.83 -2.39
N TYR A 69 -12.24 3.24 -3.41
CA TYR A 69 -12.73 2.10 -4.17
C TYR A 69 -11.70 0.96 -4.20
N SER A 70 -12.04 -0.15 -4.86
CA SER A 70 -11.14 -1.29 -5.05
C SER A 70 -9.88 -0.97 -5.86
N TYR A 71 -9.90 0.14 -6.60
CA TYR A 71 -8.76 0.71 -7.30
C TYR A 71 -8.72 2.24 -7.12
N ALA A 72 -7.60 2.84 -7.50
CA ALA A 72 -7.37 4.28 -7.39
C ALA A 72 -6.41 4.74 -8.50
N PHE A 73 -6.38 6.03 -8.77
CA PHE A 73 -5.26 6.62 -9.50
C PHE A 73 -4.00 6.52 -8.65
N VAL A 74 -2.90 6.11 -9.27
CA VAL A 74 -1.56 6.10 -8.66
C VAL A 74 -0.56 6.68 -9.65
N GLU A 75 0.25 7.64 -9.20
CA GLU A 75 1.43 8.10 -9.91
C GLU A 75 2.64 7.98 -8.98
N LEU A 76 3.74 7.43 -9.50
CA LEU A 76 4.97 7.26 -8.74
C LEU A 76 6.18 7.27 -9.67
N GLU A 77 7.35 7.41 -9.08
CA GLU A 77 8.62 7.32 -9.78
C GLU A 77 9.38 6.02 -9.46
N ILE A 78 9.95 5.41 -10.50
CA ILE A 78 10.93 4.33 -10.42
C ILE A 78 12.15 4.78 -11.21
N ASP A 79 13.33 4.78 -10.58
CA ASP A 79 14.60 5.19 -11.19
C ASP A 79 14.53 6.55 -11.90
N GLY A 80 13.81 7.51 -11.28
CA GLY A 80 13.61 8.88 -11.79
C GLY A 80 12.63 9.02 -12.96
N LYS A 81 11.92 7.95 -13.33
CA LYS A 81 10.88 7.98 -14.37
C LYS A 81 9.49 7.85 -13.75
N THR A 82 8.57 8.69 -14.19
CA THR A 82 7.16 8.68 -13.75
C THR A 82 6.36 7.60 -14.47
N TYR A 83 5.62 6.82 -13.68
CA TYR A 83 4.66 5.82 -14.11
C TYR A 83 3.30 6.08 -13.48
N THR A 84 2.24 5.73 -14.19
CA THR A 84 0.88 6.10 -13.82
C THR A 84 -0.06 4.92 -14.02
N LEU A 85 -0.82 4.58 -12.98
CA LEU A 85 -2.02 3.74 -13.06
C LEU A 85 -3.23 4.66 -13.05
N GLN A 86 -3.96 4.70 -14.16
CA GLN A 86 -5.11 5.60 -14.33
C GLN A 86 -6.39 4.79 -14.59
N PRO A 87 -7.32 4.75 -13.64
CA PRO A 87 -8.66 4.22 -13.89
C PRO A 87 -9.41 5.07 -14.93
N ILE A 88 -10.25 4.42 -15.75
CA ILE A 88 -11.07 5.10 -16.77
C ILE A 88 -12.22 5.86 -16.09
N ASP A 89 -12.99 5.17 -15.24
CA ASP A 89 -14.03 5.75 -14.40
C ASP A 89 -14.26 4.87 -13.15
N TYR A 90 -15.17 5.31 -12.28
CA TYR A 90 -15.64 4.56 -11.09
C TYR A 90 -17.15 4.26 -11.17
N VAL A 91 -17.74 4.30 -12.37
CA VAL A 91 -19.19 4.18 -12.54
C VAL A 91 -19.62 2.74 -12.24
N GLY A 92 -20.54 2.57 -11.31
CA GLY A 92 -21.00 1.24 -10.86
C GLY A 92 -20.12 0.61 -9.78
N GLU A 93 -19.02 1.25 -9.37
CA GLU A 93 -18.20 0.77 -8.27
C GLU A 93 -18.86 0.95 -6.91
N THR A 94 -18.45 0.12 -5.96
CA THR A 94 -18.90 0.19 -4.57
C THR A 94 -17.83 0.85 -3.70
N LEU A 95 -18.24 1.84 -2.90
CA LEU A 95 -17.37 2.46 -1.91
C LEU A 95 -16.88 1.42 -0.89
N LEU A 96 -15.61 1.51 -0.53
CA LEU A 96 -15.08 0.74 0.59
C LEU A 96 -15.77 1.16 1.89
N LYS A 97 -16.06 0.16 2.72
CA LYS A 97 -16.53 0.40 4.08
C LYS A 97 -15.37 0.91 4.93
N LYS A 98 -15.66 1.46 6.10
CA LYS A 98 -14.65 1.77 7.11
C LYS A 98 -13.88 0.50 7.48
N GLY A 99 -12.57 0.64 7.73
CA GLY A 99 -11.66 -0.49 7.85
C GLY A 99 -10.25 -0.15 7.40
N ASN A 100 -9.35 -1.11 7.61
CA ASN A 100 -7.97 -1.04 7.16
C ASN A 100 -7.83 -1.77 5.83
N TYR A 101 -7.20 -1.10 4.87
CA TYR A 101 -6.96 -1.63 3.55
C TYR A 101 -5.54 -1.34 3.10
N THR A 102 -5.03 -2.23 2.27
CA THR A 102 -3.75 -2.09 1.59
C THR A 102 -3.97 -2.05 0.08
N TYR A 103 -3.53 -0.97 -0.57
CA TYR A 103 -3.30 -1.00 -2.01
C TYR A 103 -1.94 -1.63 -2.27
N GLU A 104 -1.96 -2.90 -2.66
CA GLU A 104 -0.78 -3.62 -3.12
C GLU A 104 -0.47 -3.19 -4.55
N ILE A 105 0.64 -2.47 -4.73
CA ILE A 105 1.09 -1.96 -6.01
C ILE A 105 2.20 -2.89 -6.52
N THR A 106 2.01 -3.39 -7.74
CA THR A 106 3.02 -4.17 -8.47
C THR A 106 3.60 -3.33 -9.61
N ALA A 107 4.81 -3.68 -10.04
CA ALA A 107 5.45 -3.08 -11.21
C ALA A 107 6.16 -4.17 -12.01
N ASN A 108 5.83 -4.28 -13.29
CA ASN A 108 6.48 -5.19 -14.23
C ASN A 108 7.73 -4.55 -14.87
N ASP A 109 8.37 -5.22 -15.83
CA ASP A 109 9.59 -4.71 -16.49
C ASP A 109 9.33 -3.71 -17.63
N SER A 110 8.07 -3.41 -17.95
CA SER A 110 7.70 -2.43 -18.97
C SER A 110 8.31 -1.05 -18.66
N GLN A 111 8.62 -0.33 -19.73
CA GLN A 111 9.09 1.06 -19.69
C GLN A 111 7.98 2.04 -20.07
N GLU A 112 6.80 1.53 -20.44
CA GLU A 112 5.64 2.36 -20.79
C GLU A 112 5.02 2.99 -19.54
N ARG A 113 4.68 4.29 -19.62
CA ARG A 113 4.12 5.05 -18.49
C ARG A 113 2.91 4.38 -17.86
N TYR A 114 1.99 3.88 -18.68
CA TYR A 114 0.70 3.32 -18.24
C TYR A 114 0.65 1.79 -18.20
N GLY A 115 1.67 1.11 -18.74
CA GLY A 115 1.73 -0.36 -18.82
C GLY A 115 2.53 -1.01 -17.69
N LYS A 116 3.20 -0.23 -16.84
CA LYS A 116 4.12 -0.75 -15.83
C LYS A 116 3.44 -1.17 -14.53
N LEU A 117 2.48 -0.39 -14.06
CA LEU A 117 1.90 -0.53 -12.72
C LEU A 117 0.66 -1.41 -12.72
N GLY A 118 0.51 -2.19 -11.65
CA GLY A 118 -0.74 -2.90 -11.32
C GLY A 118 -1.14 -2.57 -9.88
N LEU A 119 -2.43 -2.71 -9.57
CA LEU A 119 -2.95 -2.47 -8.23
C LEU A 119 -3.98 -3.53 -7.85
N LYS A 120 -3.88 -4.00 -6.60
CA LYS A 120 -4.84 -4.91 -5.98
C LYS A 120 -5.19 -4.39 -4.59
N LEU A 121 -6.48 -4.46 -4.24
CA LEU A 121 -6.93 -4.18 -2.88
C LEU A 121 -6.81 -5.43 -2.00
N ILE A 122 -6.25 -5.25 -0.81
CA ILE A 122 -6.27 -6.23 0.28
C ILE A 122 -7.00 -5.59 1.46
N LYS A 123 -7.95 -6.31 2.05
CA LYS A 123 -8.52 -5.95 3.35
C LYS A 123 -7.67 -6.59 4.44
N ASP A 124 -7.17 -5.79 5.37
CA ASP A 124 -6.34 -6.25 6.49
C ASP A 124 -7.20 -6.87 7.62
#